data_AF-A0A2S5BA92-F1
#
_entry.id   AF-A0A2S5BA92-F1
#
_cell.length_a   1.000
_cell.length_b   1.000
_cell.length_c   1.000
_cell.angle_alpha   90.00
_cell.angle_beta   90.00
_cell.angle_gamma   90.00
#
_symmetry.space_group_name_H-M   'P 1'
#
loop_
_entity.id
_entity.type
_entity.pdbx_description
1 polymer ?
#
loop_
_entity_poly.entity_id
_entity_poly.type
_entity_poly.pdbx_seq_one_letter_code
_entity_poly.pdbx_strand_id
1 'polypeptide(L)'
;MNTSDLRLESVRQPLLKSEDVDDSDDIELEDVASPHTDRGQRSTASTTSKRTSRLVLAVLAVLGFLIALIPLWSRPVRDLLSGGATRLSWLSDRPQPECNPYEQRGVLRVDLLNQSANSWEPIMAADCQPRDYLTTLYWERKEDPPHPELDFLHDRVLLFFGDSVDRGFVEHFCQMFAFSEFERIGADHPLSPPLPPGREHAPPGFKTEHGDTDWVGNPMGRPSMCYLPKYNTYILNVFQFGLYPEDETVIHYTHFLPPGAVEDRFDTFVVPILELLAEKRKADRAAAEAEAARAEPPHELPALRRPITAVPDLITLTSTFWNILRHRYESDEFDATLPKAEPSDQVNTTKPAWLETLGMWEPPTRSRQDWWERRIQSFVRHVADGWGGAESGTSIFWRTLHMATTIGDWPLNKQYEQDEVARRVVELLQAEGRAAEHSSDWTRWQRDVVPRLGPTWEGAEREEVLRRGLGRRLKVLDWGKLFYGQSVKFSKDGVHPDPYPGCWVYWQMLLDALRRHVEEAG
;
A
#
# COMPACT_ATOMS: atom_id res chain seq x y z
N MET A 1 -40.71 40.71 30.53
CA MET A 1 -39.48 41.49 30.77
C MET A 1 -38.67 41.50 29.47
N ASN A 2 -37.97 42.60 29.23
CA ASN A 2 -37.45 43.09 27.95
C ASN A 2 -36.74 42.09 27.01
N THR A 3 -37.02 42.32 25.73
CA THR A 3 -36.23 42.02 24.55
C THR A 3 -34.84 42.65 24.61
N SER A 4 -33.78 41.89 24.33
CA SER A 4 -32.51 42.43 23.85
C SER A 4 -31.82 41.45 22.91
N ASP A 5 -31.59 41.95 21.70
CA ASP A 5 -30.68 41.53 20.63
C ASP A 5 -29.56 40.55 20.98
N LEU A 6 -29.50 39.45 20.21
CA LEU A 6 -28.25 38.74 19.92
C LEU A 6 -28.03 38.77 18.41
N ARG A 7 -27.18 39.71 17.99
CA ARG A 7 -26.56 39.77 16.66
C ARG A 7 -25.66 38.55 16.47
N LEU A 8 -25.89 37.80 15.40
CA LEU A 8 -24.95 36.84 14.84
C LEU A 8 -23.77 37.61 14.22
N GLU A 9 -22.63 37.64 14.91
CA GLU A 9 -21.36 38.02 14.31
C GLU A 9 -20.87 36.88 13.40
N SER A 10 -20.84 37.18 12.10
CA SER A 10 -20.17 36.39 11.08
C SER A 10 -18.67 36.33 11.39
N VAL A 11 -18.21 35.20 11.93
CA VAL A 11 -16.78 34.88 12.03
C VAL A 11 -16.26 34.62 10.62
N ARG A 12 -15.72 35.67 9.98
CA ARG A 12 -14.81 35.52 8.83
C ARG A 12 -13.49 34.99 9.37
N GLN A 13 -13.17 33.74 9.06
CA GLN A 13 -11.83 33.22 9.27
C GLN A 13 -10.83 34.02 8.41
N PRO A 14 -9.65 34.38 8.94
CA PRO A 14 -8.63 35.04 8.15
C PRO A 14 -8.06 34.06 7.13
N LEU A 15 -8.12 34.45 5.86
CA LEU A 15 -7.29 33.88 4.80
C LEU A 15 -5.84 33.85 5.27
N LEU A 16 -5.28 32.64 5.36
CA LEU A 16 -3.85 32.41 5.47
C LEU A 16 -3.17 33.19 4.33
N LYS A 17 -2.32 34.14 4.72
CA LYS A 17 -1.39 34.79 3.81
C LYS A 17 -0.50 33.70 3.22
N SER A 18 -0.59 33.52 1.92
CA SER A 18 0.45 32.88 1.12
C SER A 18 1.75 33.63 1.39
N GLU A 19 2.73 32.96 1.97
CA GLU A 19 4.11 33.43 1.94
C GLU A 19 4.56 33.40 0.48
N ASP A 20 5.04 34.55 0.02
CA ASP A 20 5.65 34.75 -1.28
C ASP A 20 6.84 33.79 -1.41
N VAL A 21 6.65 32.72 -2.20
CA VAL A 21 7.75 31.92 -2.72
C VAL A 21 8.28 32.66 -3.93
N ASP A 22 9.54 33.07 -3.82
CA ASP A 22 10.31 33.77 -4.82
C ASP A 22 10.63 32.80 -5.97
N ASP A 23 9.72 32.69 -6.94
CA ASP A 23 9.93 32.00 -8.21
C ASP A 23 10.83 32.87 -9.11
N SER A 24 12.15 32.70 -8.97
CA SER A 24 13.11 33.15 -9.97
C SER A 24 14.29 32.19 -10.11
N ASP A 25 14.02 30.99 -10.63
CA ASP A 25 15.05 30.18 -11.28
C ASP A 25 14.69 30.03 -12.77
N ASP A 26 15.26 30.95 -13.55
CA ASP A 26 15.35 30.89 -15.00
C ASP A 26 16.10 29.60 -15.41
N ILE A 27 15.36 28.63 -15.94
CA ILE A 27 15.96 27.47 -16.61
C ILE A 27 16.45 27.94 -17.99
N GLU A 28 17.74 28.24 -18.09
CA GLU A 28 18.45 28.37 -19.36
C GLU A 28 18.38 27.02 -20.10
N LEU A 29 17.67 27.02 -21.23
CA LEU A 29 17.68 25.95 -22.22
C LEU A 29 19.06 25.92 -22.90
N GLU A 30 19.92 24.97 -22.52
CA GLU A 30 21.13 24.69 -23.28
C GLU A 30 20.79 24.04 -24.64
N ASP A 31 21.25 24.72 -25.70
CA ASP A 31 21.17 24.32 -27.09
C ASP A 31 21.90 22.99 -27.36
N VAL A 32 21.16 22.02 -27.87
CA VAL A 32 21.69 20.75 -28.40
C VAL A 32 22.43 21.01 -29.71
N ALA A 33 23.76 21.11 -29.64
CA ALA A 33 24.64 21.20 -30.79
C ALA A 33 24.72 19.86 -31.56
N SER A 34 24.57 19.97 -32.89
CA SER A 34 24.64 18.89 -33.88
C SER A 34 26.06 18.31 -34.07
N PRO A 35 26.21 17.07 -34.60
CA PRO A 35 27.49 16.39 -34.64
C PRO A 35 28.34 16.81 -35.86
N HIS A 36 29.58 17.20 -35.58
CA HIS A 36 30.60 17.40 -36.61
C HIS A 36 31.17 16.06 -37.08
N THR A 37 31.02 15.85 -38.39
CA THR A 37 31.83 14.97 -39.23
C THR A 37 33.30 15.30 -39.13
N ASP A 38 34.17 14.30 -38.99
CA ASP A 38 35.48 14.39 -39.63
C ASP A 38 36.06 13.06 -40.12
N ARG A 39 36.81 13.20 -41.20
CA ARG A 39 37.07 12.26 -42.28
C ARG A 39 38.56 11.94 -42.27
N GLY A 40 38.95 10.75 -41.85
CA GLY A 40 40.33 10.27 -41.88
C GLY A 40 40.58 9.18 -42.91
N GLN A 41 41.10 9.55 -44.09
CA GLN A 41 41.68 8.64 -45.09
C GLN A 41 43.01 8.04 -44.61
N ARG A 42 43.25 6.73 -44.82
CA ARG A 42 44.50 6.22 -45.44
C ARG A 42 44.50 4.73 -45.84
N SER A 43 44.81 4.54 -47.13
CA SER A 43 45.63 3.50 -47.80
C SER A 43 45.43 1.99 -47.54
N THR A 44 44.80 1.35 -48.54
CA THR A 44 45.28 0.21 -49.36
C THR A 44 46.38 -0.73 -48.83
N ALA A 45 46.03 -2.01 -48.70
CA ALA A 45 46.85 -3.14 -49.16
C ALA A 45 45.95 -4.36 -49.44
N SER A 46 45.91 -4.78 -50.70
CA SER A 46 45.20 -5.97 -51.18
C SER A 46 45.99 -7.24 -50.87
N THR A 47 45.36 -8.21 -50.20
CA THR A 47 45.78 -9.62 -50.23
C THR A 47 44.58 -10.49 -50.53
N THR A 48 44.42 -10.84 -51.81
CA THR A 48 43.49 -11.86 -52.29
C THR A 48 44.03 -13.24 -51.92
N SER A 49 43.38 -13.92 -50.96
CA SER A 49 43.58 -15.37 -50.78
C SER A 49 42.40 -16.01 -50.03
N LYS A 50 41.62 -16.80 -50.78
CA LYS A 50 40.83 -17.97 -50.35
C LYS A 50 40.12 -17.90 -48.98
N ARG A 51 39.27 -16.88 -48.77
CA ARG A 51 38.48 -16.70 -47.52
C ARG A 51 36.96 -16.86 -47.66
N THR A 52 36.45 -17.30 -48.80
CA THR A 52 35.00 -17.43 -49.03
C THR A 52 34.39 -18.72 -48.47
N SER A 53 35.18 -19.75 -48.17
CA SER A 53 34.65 -21.02 -47.62
C SER A 53 34.46 -20.98 -46.10
N ARG A 54 35.33 -20.28 -45.35
CA ARG A 54 35.24 -20.21 -43.87
C ARG A 54 34.14 -19.28 -43.38
N LEU A 55 33.85 -18.20 -44.11
CA LEU A 55 32.77 -17.28 -43.74
C LEU A 55 31.40 -17.94 -43.90
N VAL A 56 31.20 -18.70 -44.99
CA VAL A 56 29.95 -19.44 -45.22
C VAL A 56 29.77 -20.54 -44.16
N LEU A 57 30.82 -21.26 -43.80
CA LEU A 57 30.77 -22.24 -42.71
C LEU A 57 30.49 -21.61 -41.34
N ALA A 58 31.06 -20.45 -41.04
CA ALA A 58 30.80 -19.73 -39.79
C ALA A 58 29.35 -19.22 -39.72
N VAL A 59 28.83 -18.67 -40.82
CA VAL A 59 27.43 -18.21 -40.91
C VAL A 59 26.46 -19.39 -40.78
N LEU A 60 26.74 -20.53 -41.42
CA LEU A 60 25.93 -21.74 -41.30
C LEU A 60 26.00 -22.36 -39.91
N ALA A 61 27.15 -22.30 -39.22
CA ALA A 61 27.28 -22.76 -37.84
C ALA A 61 26.49 -21.89 -36.87
N VAL A 62 26.53 -20.55 -37.04
CA VAL A 62 25.74 -19.62 -36.23
C VAL A 62 24.23 -19.79 -36.49
N LEU A 63 23.81 -19.94 -37.75
CA LEU A 63 22.41 -20.22 -38.09
C LEU A 63 21.95 -21.58 -37.55
N GLY A 64 22.79 -22.62 -37.64
CA GLY A 64 22.50 -23.93 -37.06
C GLY A 64 22.37 -23.88 -35.54
N PHE A 65 23.23 -23.11 -34.86
CA PHE A 65 23.16 -22.90 -33.41
C PHE A 65 21.92 -22.11 -33.00
N LEU A 66 21.58 -21.04 -33.74
CA LEU A 66 20.36 -20.27 -33.51
C LEU A 66 19.10 -21.11 -33.74
N ILE A 67 19.05 -21.92 -34.80
CA ILE A 67 17.93 -22.83 -35.07
C ILE A 67 17.83 -23.94 -34.02
N ALA A 68 18.95 -24.44 -33.51
CA ALA A 68 18.98 -25.41 -32.41
C ALA A 68 18.55 -24.80 -31.06
N LEU A 69 18.66 -23.48 -30.88
CA LEU A 69 18.16 -22.75 -29.72
C LEU A 69 16.66 -22.43 -29.78
N ILE A 70 16.03 -22.43 -30.96
CA ILE A 70 14.57 -22.23 -31.13
C ILE A 70 13.74 -23.23 -30.29
N PRO A 71 14.00 -24.56 -30.31
CA PRO A 71 13.25 -25.49 -29.46
C PRO A 71 13.52 -25.28 -27.96
N LEU A 72 14.72 -24.81 -27.57
CA LEU A 72 15.08 -24.49 -26.18
C LEU A 72 14.40 -23.21 -25.66
N TRP A 73 14.19 -22.22 -26.52
CA TRP A 73 13.41 -21.01 -26.19
C TRP A 73 11.90 -21.25 -26.17
N SER A 74 11.41 -22.26 -26.90
CA SER A 74 9.98 -22.50 -27.06
C SER A 74 9.33 -23.40 -25.98
N ARG A 75 10.08 -24.04 -25.06
CA ARG A 75 9.53 -25.14 -24.24
C ARG A 75 9.87 -25.24 -22.73
N PRO A 76 10.39 -24.20 -22.04
CA PRO A 76 10.15 -24.19 -20.59
C PRO A 76 9.69 -22.85 -20.00
N VAL A 77 9.95 -21.71 -20.65
CA VAL A 77 9.63 -20.40 -20.04
C VAL A 77 8.15 -20.05 -20.18
N ARG A 78 7.52 -20.41 -21.32
CA ARG A 78 6.07 -20.25 -21.47
C ARG A 78 5.29 -21.21 -20.57
N ASP A 79 5.75 -22.44 -20.37
CA ASP A 79 5.04 -23.42 -19.54
C ASP A 79 5.17 -23.12 -18.02
N LEU A 80 6.25 -22.47 -17.60
CA LEU A 80 6.42 -21.97 -16.22
C LEU A 80 5.52 -20.76 -15.92
N LEU A 81 5.36 -19.84 -16.87
CA LEU A 81 4.56 -18.62 -16.68
C LEU A 81 3.06 -18.81 -17.01
N SER A 82 2.70 -19.72 -17.92
CA SER A 82 1.29 -19.99 -18.26
C SER A 82 0.68 -21.20 -17.54
N GLY A 83 1.51 -22.10 -17.00
CA GLY A 83 1.07 -23.30 -16.28
C GLY A 83 0.51 -23.05 -14.87
N GLY A 84 0.77 -21.88 -14.27
CA GLY A 84 0.18 -21.49 -12.98
C GLY A 84 -1.29 -21.04 -13.10
N ALA A 85 -1.62 -20.29 -14.15
CA ALA A 85 -2.95 -19.68 -14.31
C ALA A 85 -4.02 -20.65 -14.84
N THR A 86 -3.66 -21.66 -15.64
CA THR A 86 -4.64 -22.56 -16.28
C THR A 86 -5.02 -23.79 -15.46
N ARG A 87 -4.24 -24.16 -14.42
CA ARG A 87 -4.47 -25.38 -13.62
C ARG A 87 -5.17 -25.16 -12.27
N LEU A 88 -5.60 -23.95 -11.93
CA LEU A 88 -6.44 -23.68 -10.76
C LEU A 88 -7.93 -23.52 -11.11
N SER A 89 -8.30 -23.70 -12.38
CA SER A 89 -9.68 -23.56 -12.88
C SER A 89 -10.69 -24.51 -12.21
N TRP A 90 -10.24 -25.63 -11.66
CA TRP A 90 -11.09 -26.60 -10.95
C TRP A 90 -11.54 -26.15 -9.55
N LEU A 91 -11.04 -25.01 -9.04
CA LEU A 91 -11.50 -24.39 -7.79
C LEU A 91 -12.66 -23.39 -8.01
N SER A 92 -13.19 -23.28 -9.24
CA SER A 92 -14.04 -22.16 -9.68
C SER A 92 -15.50 -22.49 -9.99
N ASP A 93 -16.10 -23.52 -9.37
CA ASP A 93 -17.57 -23.75 -9.43
C ASP A 93 -18.32 -22.83 -8.45
N ARG A 94 -18.19 -21.51 -8.63
CA ARG A 94 -18.98 -20.51 -7.89
C ARG A 94 -19.99 -19.82 -8.82
N PRO A 95 -21.15 -19.40 -8.28
CA PRO A 95 -22.10 -18.55 -9.02
C PRO A 95 -21.36 -17.37 -9.63
N GLN A 96 -21.77 -16.94 -10.83
CA GLN A 96 -21.16 -15.82 -11.54
C GLN A 96 -21.09 -14.62 -10.58
N PRO A 97 -19.88 -14.20 -10.17
CA PRO A 97 -19.75 -13.12 -9.19
C PRO A 97 -20.40 -11.86 -9.75
N GLU A 98 -21.01 -11.06 -8.88
CA GLU A 98 -21.41 -9.69 -9.21
C GLU A 98 -20.24 -9.02 -9.94
N CYS A 99 -20.49 -8.38 -11.08
CA CYS A 99 -19.39 -7.87 -11.89
C CYS A 99 -18.50 -6.91 -11.09
N ASN A 100 -17.18 -7.11 -11.15
CA ASN A 100 -16.19 -6.23 -10.51
C ASN A 100 -15.64 -5.22 -11.54
N PRO A 101 -16.06 -3.94 -11.49
CA PRO A 101 -15.63 -2.93 -12.47
C PRO A 101 -14.13 -2.63 -12.39
N TYR A 102 -13.51 -2.92 -11.25
CA TYR A 102 -12.09 -2.66 -10.98
C TYR A 102 -11.17 -3.82 -11.39
N GLU A 103 -11.72 -4.98 -11.77
CA GLU A 103 -10.95 -6.04 -12.44
C GLU A 103 -10.76 -5.77 -13.94
N GLN A 104 -11.50 -4.80 -14.47
CA GLN A 104 -11.47 -4.46 -15.88
C GLN A 104 -10.50 -3.33 -16.18
N ARG A 105 -10.00 -3.29 -17.42
CA ARG A 105 -9.27 -2.13 -17.92
C ARG A 105 -10.22 -0.96 -18.08
N GLY A 106 -9.77 0.21 -17.65
CA GLY A 106 -10.56 1.43 -17.65
C GLY A 106 -9.68 2.67 -17.76
N VAL A 107 -10.33 3.83 -17.76
CA VAL A 107 -9.70 5.14 -17.72
C VAL A 107 -10.21 5.89 -16.52
N LEU A 108 -9.32 6.62 -15.86
CA LEU A 108 -9.69 7.54 -14.82
C LEU A 108 -10.23 8.84 -15.43
N ARG A 109 -11.50 9.14 -15.19
CA ARG A 109 -12.07 10.45 -15.46
C ARG A 109 -11.70 11.40 -14.35
N VAL A 110 -11.15 12.54 -14.75
CA VAL A 110 -10.63 13.54 -13.82
C VAL A 110 -11.30 14.87 -14.07
N ASP A 111 -11.90 15.40 -13.03
CA ASP A 111 -12.38 16.76 -12.95
C ASP A 111 -11.78 17.41 -11.69
N LEU A 112 -10.83 18.33 -11.93
CA LEU A 112 -10.14 19.05 -10.88
C LEU A 112 -11.01 20.15 -10.25
N LEU A 113 -12.06 20.59 -10.95
CA LEU A 113 -12.98 21.63 -10.50
C LEU A 113 -14.17 21.02 -9.75
N ASN A 114 -14.68 19.89 -10.25
CA ASN A 114 -15.71 19.12 -9.58
C ASN A 114 -15.16 17.77 -9.13
N GLN A 115 -14.62 17.78 -7.92
CA GLN A 115 -14.01 16.62 -7.29
C GLN A 115 -14.94 15.40 -7.19
N SER A 116 -16.26 15.64 -7.07
CA SER A 116 -17.25 14.56 -7.06
C SER A 116 -17.50 13.92 -8.42
N ALA A 117 -17.06 14.54 -9.51
CA ALA A 117 -17.18 13.98 -10.86
C ALA A 117 -16.02 13.04 -11.25
N ASN A 118 -15.05 12.83 -10.36
CA ASN A 118 -13.99 11.86 -10.60
C ASN A 118 -14.58 10.44 -10.60
N SER A 119 -14.18 9.60 -11.56
CA SER A 119 -14.71 8.24 -11.64
C SER A 119 -13.79 7.30 -12.41
N TRP A 120 -13.90 6.02 -12.12
CA TRP A 120 -13.30 4.97 -12.94
C TRP A 120 -14.28 4.58 -14.05
N GLU A 121 -13.85 4.57 -15.30
CA GLU A 121 -14.68 4.14 -16.42
C GLU A 121 -14.09 2.89 -17.08
N PRO A 122 -14.68 1.69 -16.83
CA PRO A 122 -14.32 0.46 -17.53
C PRO A 122 -14.57 0.60 -19.04
N ILE A 123 -13.55 0.31 -19.86
CA ILE A 123 -13.63 0.52 -21.33
C ILE A 123 -14.53 -0.52 -22.01
N MET A 124 -14.60 -1.75 -21.47
CA MET A 124 -15.17 -2.90 -22.18
C MET A 124 -16.49 -3.44 -21.60
N ALA A 125 -17.01 -2.87 -20.51
CA ALA A 125 -18.29 -3.33 -19.93
C ALA A 125 -19.18 -2.14 -19.54
N ALA A 126 -20.06 -1.77 -20.47
CA ALA A 126 -21.09 -0.76 -20.21
C ALA A 126 -22.07 -1.18 -19.10
N ASP A 127 -22.23 -2.49 -18.87
CA ASP A 127 -23.08 -3.09 -17.84
C ASP A 127 -22.38 -3.27 -16.48
N CYS A 128 -21.08 -3.00 -16.40
CA CYS A 128 -20.29 -3.14 -15.19
C CYS A 128 -19.63 -1.81 -14.82
N GLN A 129 -20.45 -0.87 -14.36
CA GLN A 129 -19.98 0.44 -13.92
C GLN A 129 -19.75 0.46 -12.41
N PRO A 130 -18.74 1.21 -11.93
CA PRO A 130 -18.55 1.37 -10.49
C PRO A 130 -19.69 2.15 -9.87
N ARG A 131 -20.03 1.75 -8.64
CA ARG A 131 -20.92 2.52 -7.77
C ARG A 131 -20.18 3.74 -7.25
N ASP A 132 -20.90 4.85 -7.11
CA ASP A 132 -20.32 6.13 -6.71
C ASP A 132 -20.57 6.43 -5.22
N TYR A 133 -19.86 5.72 -4.35
CA TYR A 133 -20.01 5.85 -2.90
C TYR A 133 -19.52 7.21 -2.38
N LEU A 134 -18.45 7.73 -2.96
CA LEU A 134 -17.84 8.97 -2.49
C LEU A 134 -18.65 10.22 -2.82
N THR A 135 -19.33 10.26 -3.97
CA THR A 135 -20.29 11.34 -4.25
C THR A 135 -21.44 11.31 -3.26
N THR A 136 -21.96 10.12 -2.94
CA THR A 136 -22.99 9.95 -1.91
C THR A 136 -22.49 10.47 -0.55
N LEU A 137 -21.28 10.08 -0.12
CA LEU A 137 -20.68 10.59 1.12
C LEU A 137 -20.45 12.11 1.09
N TYR A 138 -20.00 12.66 -0.05
CA TYR A 138 -19.69 14.08 -0.21
C TYR A 138 -20.93 14.97 -0.14
N TRP A 139 -22.03 14.54 -0.75
CA TRP A 139 -23.27 15.32 -0.77
C TRP A 139 -24.15 15.11 0.46
N GLU A 140 -23.90 14.05 1.22
CA GLU A 140 -24.61 13.80 2.47
C GLU A 140 -24.35 14.92 3.47
N ARG A 141 -25.39 15.72 3.74
CA ARG A 141 -25.29 16.73 4.78
C ARG A 141 -25.29 16.06 6.15
N LYS A 142 -24.72 16.73 7.13
CA LYS A 142 -24.71 16.28 8.53
C LYS A 142 -26.11 15.96 9.07
N GLU A 143 -27.13 16.65 8.56
CA GLU A 143 -28.53 16.51 8.98
C GLU A 143 -29.32 15.45 8.19
N ASP A 144 -28.83 15.03 7.02
CA ASP A 144 -29.52 14.05 6.18
C ASP A 144 -29.46 12.66 6.83
N PRO A 145 -30.49 11.82 6.67
CA PRO A 145 -30.40 10.42 7.10
C PRO A 145 -29.27 9.69 6.34
N PRO A 146 -28.71 8.59 6.90
CA PRO A 146 -27.76 7.73 6.18
C PRO A 146 -28.37 7.20 4.87
N HIS A 147 -27.61 7.27 3.78
CA HIS A 147 -28.04 6.74 2.50
C HIS A 147 -28.02 5.20 2.53
N PRO A 148 -29.09 4.51 2.09
CA PRO A 148 -29.17 3.05 2.15
C PRO A 148 -28.03 2.32 1.42
N GLU A 149 -27.46 2.92 0.38
CA GLU A 149 -26.34 2.31 -0.35
C GLU A 149 -25.05 2.23 0.46
N LEU A 150 -24.94 3.01 1.54
CA LEU A 150 -23.79 3.05 2.44
C LEU A 150 -24.03 2.28 3.74
N ASP A 151 -25.13 1.52 3.81
CA ASP A 151 -25.52 0.74 4.98
C ASP A 151 -24.43 -0.25 5.45
N PHE A 152 -23.59 -0.72 4.53
CA PHE A 152 -22.48 -1.62 4.81
C PHE A 152 -21.38 -1.00 5.70
N LEU A 153 -21.33 0.34 5.80
CA LEU A 153 -20.37 1.07 6.64
C LEU A 153 -20.73 1.06 8.13
N HIS A 154 -22.00 0.82 8.48
CA HIS A 154 -22.46 1.01 9.85
C HIS A 154 -21.72 0.17 10.89
N ASP A 155 -21.28 0.83 11.97
CA ASP A 155 -20.63 0.26 13.16
C ASP A 155 -19.28 -0.42 12.89
N ARG A 156 -18.59 -0.06 11.79
CA ARG A 156 -17.36 -0.70 11.32
C ARG A 156 -16.07 -0.10 11.88
N VAL A 157 -15.00 -0.89 11.86
CA VAL A 157 -13.62 -0.44 12.04
C VAL A 157 -12.78 -0.90 10.85
N LEU A 158 -12.24 0.05 10.10
CA LEU A 158 -11.33 -0.17 8.97
C LEU A 158 -9.92 0.20 9.40
N LEU A 159 -8.93 -0.64 9.10
CA LEU A 159 -7.55 -0.43 9.47
C LEU A 159 -6.64 -0.37 8.25
N PHE A 160 -5.76 0.62 8.23
CA PHE A 160 -4.70 0.78 7.26
C PHE A 160 -3.36 0.56 7.94
N PHE A 161 -2.70 -0.56 7.63
CA PHE A 161 -1.38 -0.86 8.16
C PHE A 161 -0.32 -0.74 7.06
N GLY A 162 0.14 0.49 6.87
CA GLY A 162 0.88 0.91 5.69
C GLY A 162 1.77 2.11 5.96
N ASP A 163 2.23 2.80 4.92
CA ASP A 163 3.20 3.89 5.06
C ASP A 163 2.53 5.28 4.96
N SER A 164 3.31 6.31 4.60
CA SER A 164 2.80 7.67 4.45
C SER A 164 1.76 7.81 3.34
N VAL A 165 1.74 6.91 2.35
CA VAL A 165 0.71 6.87 1.31
C VAL A 165 -0.64 6.49 1.90
N ASP A 166 -0.67 5.46 2.74
CA ASP A 166 -1.88 5.01 3.42
C ASP A 166 -2.38 6.05 4.42
N ARG A 167 -1.47 6.72 5.13
CA ARG A 167 -1.81 7.87 5.98
C ARG A 167 -2.45 8.99 5.16
N GLY A 168 -1.86 9.35 4.02
CA GLY A 168 -2.38 10.36 3.10
C GLY A 168 -3.75 10.00 2.54
N PHE A 169 -3.99 8.73 2.19
CA PHE A 169 -5.32 8.26 1.77
C PHE A 169 -6.37 8.51 2.84
N VAL A 170 -6.09 8.18 4.11
CA VAL A 170 -7.03 8.39 5.22
C VAL A 170 -7.21 9.89 5.49
N GLU A 171 -6.14 10.66 5.54
CA GLU A 171 -6.19 12.11 5.76
C GLU A 171 -7.06 12.81 4.72
N HIS A 172 -6.82 12.55 3.43
CA HIS A 172 -7.62 13.12 2.36
C HIS A 172 -9.09 12.69 2.45
N PHE A 173 -9.36 11.41 2.72
CA PHE A 173 -10.74 10.94 2.89
C PHE A 173 -11.50 11.68 3.99
N CYS A 174 -10.86 11.88 5.14
CA CYS A 174 -11.46 12.61 6.26
C CYS A 174 -11.79 14.05 5.91
N GLN A 175 -10.80 14.74 5.32
CA GLN A 175 -10.92 16.15 5.00
C GLN A 175 -11.99 16.39 3.93
N MET A 176 -12.17 15.45 3.00
CA MET A 176 -12.94 15.69 1.79
C MET A 176 -14.34 15.09 1.79
N PHE A 177 -14.50 13.87 2.31
CA PHE A 177 -15.77 13.13 2.21
C PHE A 177 -16.46 12.98 3.55
N ALA A 178 -15.69 12.89 4.63
CA ALA A 178 -16.26 12.77 5.96
C ALA A 178 -16.69 14.11 6.56
N PHE A 179 -16.14 15.23 6.05
CA PHE A 179 -16.11 16.52 6.74
C PHE A 179 -15.76 16.36 8.23
N SER A 180 -14.88 15.42 8.52
CA SER A 180 -14.47 15.04 9.87
C SER A 180 -13.03 15.48 10.11
N GLU A 181 -12.70 15.63 11.39
CA GLU A 181 -11.33 15.85 11.80
C GLU A 181 -10.52 14.57 11.59
N PHE A 182 -9.36 14.73 10.94
CA PHE A 182 -8.31 13.72 10.92
C PHE A 182 -7.52 13.88 12.21
N GLU A 183 -7.69 12.93 13.12
CA GLU A 183 -7.11 12.98 14.45
C GLU A 183 -5.82 12.17 14.52
N ARG A 184 -4.78 12.74 15.12
CA ARG A 184 -3.52 12.03 15.41
C ARG A 184 -3.54 11.51 16.84
N ILE A 185 -3.20 10.24 17.00
CA ILE A 185 -3.08 9.59 18.31
C ILE A 185 -1.72 10.00 18.91
N GLY A 186 -1.69 11.21 19.49
CA GLY A 186 -0.56 11.78 20.23
C GLY A 186 -0.23 11.00 21.50
N ALA A 187 0.87 11.34 22.17
CA ALA A 187 1.31 10.65 23.41
C ALA A 187 0.25 10.68 24.52
N ASP A 188 -0.46 11.81 24.65
CA ASP A 188 -1.49 12.02 25.67
C ASP A 188 -2.88 11.54 25.22
N HIS A 189 -3.00 10.99 24.02
CA HIS A 189 -4.27 10.54 23.48
C HIS A 189 -4.73 9.25 24.20
N PRO A 190 -6.01 9.09 24.57
CA PRO A 190 -6.51 7.91 25.31
C PRO A 190 -6.34 6.58 24.56
N LEU A 191 -6.19 6.63 23.24
CA LEU A 191 -5.88 5.48 22.40
C LEU A 191 -4.37 5.29 22.13
N SER A 192 -3.49 6.09 22.72
CA SER A 192 -2.05 5.91 22.53
C SER A 192 -1.58 4.65 23.26
N PRO A 193 -1.05 3.65 22.54
CA PRO A 193 -0.50 2.48 23.19
C PRO A 193 0.84 2.83 23.86
N PRO A 194 1.25 2.07 24.89
CA PRO A 194 2.57 2.23 25.48
C PRO A 194 3.66 1.84 24.46
N LEU A 195 4.78 2.57 24.50
CA LEU A 195 5.97 2.20 23.73
C LEU A 195 6.68 0.99 24.36
N PRO A 196 7.53 0.26 23.60
CA PRO A 196 8.29 -0.85 24.14
C PRO A 196 9.12 -0.42 25.36
N PRO A 197 9.19 -1.26 26.43
CA PRO A 197 9.96 -0.92 27.62
C PRO A 197 11.42 -0.57 27.31
N GLY A 198 11.90 0.54 27.88
CA GLY A 198 13.25 1.07 27.63
C GLY A 198 13.40 1.83 26.31
N ARG A 199 12.32 2.00 25.54
CA ARG A 199 12.25 2.79 24.30
C ARG A 199 11.18 3.88 24.36
N GLU A 200 10.82 4.29 25.57
CA GLU A 200 9.88 5.38 25.81
C GLU A 200 10.43 6.72 25.34
N HIS A 201 11.76 6.88 25.30
CA HIS A 201 12.45 8.06 24.81
C HIS A 201 13.61 7.68 23.91
N ALA A 202 13.94 8.57 22.98
CA ALA A 202 15.14 8.41 22.16
C ALA A 202 16.43 8.40 22.99
N PRO A 203 17.46 7.66 22.57
CA PRO A 203 18.74 7.61 23.28
C PRO A 203 19.44 8.97 23.26
N PRO A 204 20.33 9.26 24.25
CA PRO A 204 21.10 10.50 24.26
C PRO A 204 21.87 10.73 22.97
N GLY A 205 21.76 11.93 22.40
CA GLY A 205 22.41 12.29 21.13
C GLY A 205 21.61 11.93 19.88
N PHE A 206 20.44 11.32 20.02
CA PHE A 206 19.51 11.11 18.92
C PHE A 206 19.11 12.43 18.26
N LYS A 207 19.11 12.42 16.92
CA LYS A 207 18.54 13.47 16.09
C LYS A 207 17.90 12.84 14.84
N THR A 208 16.71 13.31 14.48
CA THR A 208 16.11 13.02 13.18
C THR A 208 16.75 13.89 12.09
N GLU A 209 16.44 13.60 10.83
CA GLU A 209 16.78 14.46 9.68
C GLU A 209 16.17 15.88 9.75
N HIS A 210 15.13 16.08 10.58
CA HIS A 210 14.54 17.39 10.86
C HIS A 210 15.04 18.01 12.17
N GLY A 211 15.97 17.35 12.86
CA GLY A 211 16.58 17.84 14.10
C GLY A 211 15.79 17.52 15.37
N ASP A 212 14.74 16.70 15.31
CA ASP A 212 14.01 16.26 16.50
C ASP A 212 14.93 15.43 17.40
N THR A 213 14.96 15.73 18.68
CA THR A 213 15.82 15.04 19.66
C THR A 213 15.11 13.90 20.40
N ASP A 214 13.82 13.69 20.11
CA ASP A 214 13.02 12.58 20.66
C ASP A 214 12.03 12.09 19.60
N TRP A 215 11.83 10.77 19.52
CA TRP A 215 10.86 10.18 18.59
C TRP A 215 9.42 10.37 19.07
N VAL A 216 9.19 10.58 20.38
CA VAL A 216 7.84 10.76 20.94
C VAL A 216 7.20 12.06 20.45
N GLY A 217 8.02 13.10 20.29
CA GLY A 217 7.59 14.44 19.89
C GLY A 217 7.19 14.53 18.42
N ASN A 218 7.57 13.56 17.59
CA ASN A 218 7.25 13.59 16.18
C ASN A 218 5.84 13.03 15.91
N PRO A 219 4.90 13.83 15.36
CA PRO A 219 3.53 13.40 15.14
C PRO A 219 3.37 12.47 13.93
N MET A 220 4.37 12.36 13.05
CA MET A 220 4.21 11.70 11.75
C MET A 220 4.31 10.17 11.83
N GLY A 221 5.12 9.64 12.75
CA GLY A 221 5.21 8.20 13.02
C GLY A 221 4.05 7.63 13.81
N ARG A 222 3.16 8.50 14.31
CA ARG A 222 2.08 8.13 15.21
C ARG A 222 0.86 7.63 14.44
N PRO A 223 0.09 6.72 15.05
CA PRO A 223 -1.21 6.32 14.54
C PRO A 223 -2.15 7.52 14.35
N SER A 224 -3.10 7.39 13.44
CA SER A 224 -4.11 8.41 13.17
C SER A 224 -5.47 7.77 12.91
N MET A 225 -6.54 8.56 13.01
CA MET A 225 -7.89 8.06 12.79
C MET A 225 -8.80 9.08 12.11
N CYS A 226 -9.79 8.54 11.42
CA CYS A 226 -11.00 9.19 10.95
C CYS A 226 -12.19 8.61 11.69
N TYR A 227 -13.16 9.43 12.05
CA TYR A 227 -14.45 8.96 12.53
C TYR A 227 -15.56 9.45 11.60
N LEU A 228 -16.50 8.56 11.23
CA LEU A 228 -17.70 8.88 10.48
C LEU A 228 -18.90 8.80 11.42
N PRO A 229 -19.33 9.90 12.07
CA PRO A 229 -20.36 9.86 13.09
C PRO A 229 -21.68 9.26 12.60
N LYS A 230 -22.08 9.59 11.37
CA LYS A 230 -23.33 9.14 10.76
C LYS A 230 -23.41 7.61 10.63
N TYR A 231 -22.28 6.96 10.43
CA TYR A 231 -22.17 5.52 10.28
C TYR A 231 -21.62 4.82 11.52
N ASN A 232 -21.17 5.57 12.54
CA ASN A 232 -20.39 5.02 13.66
C ASN A 232 -19.20 4.17 13.17
N THR A 233 -18.50 4.67 12.13
CA THR A 233 -17.38 3.97 11.48
C THR A 233 -16.06 4.63 11.83
N TYR A 234 -15.07 3.83 12.17
CA TYR A 234 -13.71 4.30 12.41
C TYR A 234 -12.78 3.83 11.29
N ILE A 235 -11.88 4.72 10.86
CA ILE A 235 -10.83 4.42 9.90
C ILE A 235 -9.51 4.73 10.58
N LEU A 236 -8.72 3.72 10.89
CA LEU A 236 -7.44 3.84 11.56
C LEU A 236 -6.31 3.72 10.55
N ASN A 237 -5.25 4.50 10.73
CA ASN A 237 -3.98 4.29 10.06
C ASN A 237 -2.88 4.08 11.11
N VAL A 238 -2.09 3.03 10.91
CA VAL A 238 -0.86 2.77 11.66
C VAL A 238 0.28 2.71 10.65
N PHE A 239 1.26 3.60 10.84
CA PHE A 239 2.45 3.67 10.00
C PHE A 239 3.30 2.41 10.18
N GLN A 240 3.88 1.87 9.11
CA GLN A 240 4.91 0.82 9.12
C GLN A 240 5.97 1.08 8.05
N PHE A 241 7.16 0.55 8.28
CA PHE A 241 8.34 0.88 7.49
C PHE A 241 8.77 -0.28 6.57
N GLY A 242 7.84 -1.11 6.11
CA GLY A 242 8.13 -2.25 5.26
C GLY A 242 8.57 -3.49 6.02
N LEU A 243 9.05 -4.47 5.26
CA LEU A 243 9.30 -5.85 5.72
C LEU A 243 10.71 -6.06 6.28
N TYR A 244 11.59 -5.08 6.08
CA TYR A 244 12.93 -5.10 6.62
C TYR A 244 12.91 -4.88 8.14
N PRO A 245 13.80 -5.57 8.87
CA PRO A 245 14.05 -5.27 10.27
C PRO A 245 14.37 -3.81 10.49
N GLU A 246 14.22 -3.38 11.75
CA GLU A 246 14.71 -2.09 12.19
C GLU A 246 16.23 -1.98 11.99
N ASP A 247 16.69 -0.84 11.48
CA ASP A 247 18.10 -0.53 11.27
C ASP A 247 18.38 0.97 11.52
N GLU A 248 19.66 1.35 11.47
CA GLU A 248 20.12 2.73 11.70
C GLU A 248 19.46 3.77 10.77
N THR A 249 19.12 3.38 9.53
CA THR A 249 18.47 4.32 8.59
C THR A 249 17.07 4.67 9.07
N VAL A 250 16.36 3.69 9.61
CA VAL A 250 14.97 3.83 10.04
C VAL A 250 14.86 4.62 11.32
N ILE A 251 15.72 4.33 12.30
CA ILE A 251 15.62 4.96 13.61
C ILE A 251 15.79 6.48 13.51
N HIS A 252 16.62 6.96 12.58
CA HIS A 252 16.91 8.37 12.37
C HIS A 252 15.92 9.10 11.44
N TYR A 253 14.93 8.37 10.90
CA TYR A 253 13.93 8.99 10.06
C TYR A 253 12.91 9.79 10.87
N THR A 254 12.39 10.89 10.31
CA THR A 254 11.45 11.76 11.03
C THR A 254 10.15 11.03 11.42
N HIS A 255 9.70 10.08 10.60
CA HIS A 255 8.53 9.25 10.90
C HIS A 255 8.80 8.16 11.94
N PHE A 256 10.01 8.02 12.48
CA PHE A 256 10.33 6.90 13.36
C PHE A 256 9.60 6.99 14.70
N LEU A 257 8.99 5.87 15.09
CA LEU A 257 8.50 5.60 16.43
C LEU A 257 8.75 4.11 16.69
N PRO A 258 9.37 3.68 17.80
CA PRO A 258 9.70 2.27 17.99
C PRO A 258 8.46 1.41 18.25
N PRO A 259 8.45 0.12 17.84
CA PRO A 259 9.50 -0.59 17.11
C PRO A 259 9.45 -0.34 15.58
N GLY A 260 10.53 -0.66 14.87
CA GLY A 260 10.62 -0.52 13.41
C GLY A 260 10.18 -1.75 12.61
N ALA A 261 10.25 -2.95 13.20
CA ALA A 261 9.84 -4.20 12.55
C ALA A 261 8.32 -4.30 12.44
N VAL A 262 7.80 -4.77 11.29
CA VAL A 262 6.37 -4.72 10.98
C VAL A 262 5.51 -5.60 11.89
N GLU A 263 5.96 -6.82 12.24
CA GLU A 263 5.23 -7.68 13.17
C GLU A 263 5.20 -7.07 14.58
N ASP A 264 6.34 -6.58 15.09
CA ASP A 264 6.41 -5.94 16.40
C ASP A 264 5.51 -4.68 16.45
N ARG A 265 5.39 -3.95 15.34
CA ARG A 265 4.48 -2.79 15.24
C ARG A 265 3.02 -3.21 15.23
N PHE A 266 2.68 -4.33 14.61
CA PHE A 266 1.33 -4.87 14.68
C PHE A 266 0.96 -5.19 16.13
N ASP A 267 1.86 -5.85 16.86
CA ASP A 267 1.62 -6.23 18.25
C ASP A 267 1.67 -5.04 19.22
N THR A 268 2.52 -4.04 18.96
CA THR A 268 2.68 -2.86 19.84
C THR A 268 1.62 -1.80 19.58
N PHE A 269 1.24 -1.56 18.32
CA PHE A 269 0.33 -0.48 17.95
C PHE A 269 -1.05 -0.98 17.55
N VAL A 270 -1.13 -1.87 16.56
CA VAL A 270 -2.41 -2.24 15.95
C VAL A 270 -3.32 -2.92 16.97
N VAL A 271 -2.85 -3.98 17.62
CA VAL A 271 -3.67 -4.76 18.56
C VAL A 271 -4.14 -3.89 19.74
N PRO A 272 -3.26 -3.17 20.47
CA PRO A 272 -3.69 -2.42 21.64
C PRO A 272 -4.58 -1.21 21.31
N ILE A 273 -4.36 -0.52 20.18
CA ILE A 273 -5.23 0.60 19.78
C ILE A 273 -6.66 0.13 19.53
N LEU A 274 -6.82 -1.02 18.89
CA LEU A 274 -8.14 -1.58 18.63
C LEU A 274 -8.84 -2.05 19.91
N GLU A 275 -8.09 -2.59 20.87
CA GLU A 275 -8.63 -2.91 22.21
C GLU A 275 -9.08 -1.64 22.94
N LEU A 276 -8.24 -0.61 22.99
CA LEU A 276 -8.57 0.69 23.61
C LEU A 276 -9.77 1.35 22.92
N LEU A 277 -9.84 1.28 21.58
CA LEU A 277 -10.97 1.82 20.81
C LEU A 277 -12.26 1.06 21.12
N ALA A 278 -12.22 -0.27 21.21
CA ALA A 278 -13.38 -1.07 21.56
C ALA A 278 -13.91 -0.72 22.97
N GLU A 279 -13.03 -0.57 23.95
CA GLU A 279 -13.42 -0.17 25.30
C GLU A 279 -13.99 1.25 25.33
N LYS A 280 -13.36 2.20 24.63
CA LYS A 280 -13.89 3.56 24.47
C LYS A 280 -15.29 3.54 23.84
N ARG A 281 -15.49 2.82 22.73
CA ARG A 281 -16.79 2.73 22.06
C ARG A 281 -17.88 2.13 22.95
N LYS A 282 -17.55 1.10 23.74
CA LYS A 282 -18.48 0.52 24.73
C LYS A 282 -18.88 1.55 25.79
N ALA A 283 -17.90 2.29 26.32
CA ALA A 283 -18.15 3.34 27.32
C ALA A 283 -19.02 4.47 26.76
N ASP A 284 -18.70 4.94 25.55
CA ASP A 284 -19.47 5.99 24.86
C ASP A 284 -20.91 5.53 24.59
N ARG A 285 -21.10 4.28 24.15
CA ARG A 285 -22.44 3.69 23.94
C ARG A 285 -23.24 3.63 25.24
N ALA A 286 -22.64 3.14 26.32
CA ALA A 286 -23.30 3.06 27.63
C ALA A 286 -23.68 4.45 28.17
N ALA A 287 -22.82 5.45 27.97
CA ALA A 287 -23.10 6.84 28.35
C ALA A 287 -24.28 7.41 27.56
N ALA A 288 -24.32 7.17 26.24
CA ALA A 288 -25.42 7.60 25.39
C ALA A 288 -26.73 6.92 25.77
N GLU A 289 -26.73 5.62 26.08
CA GLU A 289 -27.92 4.89 26.55
C GLU A 289 -28.45 5.48 27.87
N ALA A 290 -27.55 5.82 28.80
CA ALA A 290 -27.91 6.47 30.06
C ALA A 290 -28.44 7.90 29.87
N GLU A 291 -27.97 8.64 28.87
CA GLU A 291 -28.51 9.95 28.50
C GLU A 291 -29.90 9.83 27.87
N ALA A 292 -30.07 8.93 26.90
CA ALA A 292 -31.34 8.70 26.21
C ALA A 292 -32.46 8.26 27.16
N ALA A 293 -32.11 7.43 28.16
CA ALA A 293 -33.03 7.02 29.24
C ALA A 293 -33.43 8.16 30.19
N ARG A 294 -32.63 9.22 30.30
CA ARG A 294 -32.91 10.40 31.14
C ARG A 294 -33.59 11.55 30.40
N ALA A 295 -33.64 11.51 29.06
CA ALA A 295 -34.32 12.52 28.25
C ALA A 295 -35.84 12.52 28.51
N GLU A 296 -36.50 13.66 28.30
CA GLU A 296 -37.96 13.78 28.39
C GLU A 296 -38.55 14.27 27.04
N PRO A 297 -39.29 13.42 26.30
CA PRO A 297 -39.54 12.00 26.59
C PRO A 297 -38.29 11.13 26.40
N PRO A 298 -38.17 9.98 27.10
CA PRO A 298 -37.11 9.02 26.83
C PRO A 298 -37.18 8.56 25.38
N HIS A 299 -36.03 8.43 24.74
CA HIS A 299 -35.94 7.91 23.37
C HIS A 299 -35.00 6.71 23.34
N GLU A 300 -35.26 5.80 22.41
CA GLU A 300 -34.43 4.61 22.20
C GLU A 300 -33.31 4.95 21.20
N LEU A 301 -32.08 4.56 21.54
CA LEU A 301 -30.98 4.66 20.58
C LEU A 301 -31.13 3.59 19.50
N PRO A 302 -30.73 3.88 18.25
CA PRO A 302 -30.65 2.85 17.21
C PRO A 302 -29.85 1.64 17.70
N ALA A 303 -30.36 0.44 17.42
CA ALA A 303 -29.64 -0.79 17.69
C ALA A 303 -28.35 -0.83 16.86
N LEU A 304 -27.26 -1.29 17.48
CA LEU A 304 -26.01 -1.52 16.76
C LEU A 304 -26.23 -2.62 15.72
N ARG A 305 -25.79 -2.38 14.48
CA ARG A 305 -25.80 -3.40 13.42
C ARG A 305 -24.73 -4.46 13.65
N ARG A 306 -23.69 -4.15 14.45
CA ARG A 306 -22.66 -5.09 14.88
C ARG A 306 -22.23 -4.91 16.34
N PRO A 307 -21.80 -5.98 17.01
CA PRO A 307 -21.18 -5.86 18.32
C PRO A 307 -19.91 -5.00 18.26
N ILE A 308 -19.69 -4.19 19.31
CA ILE A 308 -18.43 -3.46 19.48
C ILE A 308 -17.36 -4.46 19.93
N THR A 309 -16.34 -4.65 19.09
CA THR A 309 -15.21 -5.56 19.36
C THR A 309 -13.88 -4.87 19.04
N ALA A 310 -12.77 -5.46 19.49
CA ALA A 310 -11.40 -5.06 19.13
C ALA A 310 -10.94 -5.65 17.78
N VAL A 311 -11.85 -6.28 17.03
CA VAL A 311 -11.56 -6.94 15.76
C VAL A 311 -11.93 -5.98 14.63
N PRO A 312 -10.98 -5.61 13.74
CA PRO A 312 -11.31 -4.76 12.62
C PRO A 312 -12.11 -5.56 11.59
N ASP A 313 -13.07 -4.92 10.92
CA ASP A 313 -13.83 -5.56 9.85
C ASP A 313 -12.98 -5.74 8.59
N LEU A 314 -12.00 -4.84 8.39
CA LEU A 314 -11.08 -4.85 7.27
C LEU A 314 -9.72 -4.31 7.70
N ILE A 315 -8.65 -4.97 7.26
CA ILE A 315 -7.28 -4.47 7.34
C ILE A 315 -6.65 -4.41 5.94
N THR A 316 -6.06 -3.28 5.59
CA THR A 316 -5.20 -3.15 4.40
C THR A 316 -3.73 -3.29 4.79
N LEU A 317 -3.00 -4.09 4.00
CA LEU A 317 -1.57 -4.36 4.12
C LEU A 317 -0.87 -3.93 2.83
N THR A 318 0.42 -3.62 2.89
CA THR A 318 1.20 -3.23 1.72
C THR A 318 2.68 -3.60 1.89
N SER A 319 3.39 -3.76 0.77
CA SER A 319 4.86 -3.89 0.79
C SER A 319 5.58 -2.58 1.10
N THR A 320 4.89 -1.43 1.11
CA THR A 320 5.43 -0.07 1.33
C THR A 320 6.55 0.38 0.39
N PHE A 321 6.66 1.69 0.23
CA PHE A 321 7.80 2.32 -0.44
C PHE A 321 9.09 2.23 0.38
N TRP A 322 9.00 1.92 1.68
CA TRP A 322 10.18 1.73 2.52
C TRP A 322 11.02 0.50 2.15
N ASN A 323 10.38 -0.56 1.64
CA ASN A 323 11.12 -1.70 1.12
C ASN A 323 11.94 -1.37 -0.13
N ILE A 324 11.48 -0.38 -0.92
CA ILE A 324 12.20 0.15 -2.07
C ILE A 324 13.41 0.93 -1.57
N LEU A 325 13.23 1.78 -0.57
CA LEU A 325 14.28 2.62 0.01
C LEU A 325 15.47 1.83 0.58
N ARG A 326 15.23 0.70 1.24
CA ARG A 326 16.27 -0.01 2.01
C ARG A 326 17.15 -0.96 1.19
N HIS A 327 17.45 -0.61 -0.05
CA HIS A 327 18.38 -1.34 -0.90
C HIS A 327 19.81 -1.21 -0.37
N ARG A 328 20.18 -2.01 0.64
CA ARG A 328 21.57 -2.17 1.03
C ARG A 328 22.18 -3.30 0.21
N TYR A 329 23.26 -2.98 -0.50
CA TYR A 329 24.10 -3.88 -1.28
C TYR A 329 24.36 -5.19 -0.53
N GLU A 330 23.95 -6.32 -1.13
CA GLU A 330 24.17 -7.68 -0.61
C GLU A 330 25.62 -8.18 -0.80
N SER A 331 26.61 -7.29 -0.93
CA SER A 331 27.98 -7.73 -0.72
C SER A 331 28.23 -7.79 0.78
N ASP A 332 28.36 -8.99 1.32
CA ASP A 332 28.96 -9.25 2.64
C ASP A 332 30.36 -8.59 2.78
N GLU A 333 30.95 -8.10 1.69
CA GLU A 333 31.95 -7.03 1.66
C GLU A 333 31.29 -5.66 1.81
N PHE A 334 30.93 -5.28 3.03
CA PHE A 334 31.12 -3.88 3.41
C PHE A 334 32.59 -3.74 3.76
N ASP A 335 33.42 -3.62 2.72
CA ASP A 335 34.78 -3.16 2.89
C ASP A 335 34.71 -1.78 3.57
N ALA A 336 35.44 -1.60 4.67
CA ALA A 336 35.55 -0.34 5.41
C ALA A 336 36.27 0.76 4.59
N THR A 337 36.28 0.62 3.26
CA THR A 337 37.03 1.37 2.26
C THR A 337 36.13 2.00 1.20
N LEU A 338 34.79 1.88 1.29
CA LEU A 338 33.95 2.86 0.61
C LEU A 338 34.52 4.22 0.99
N PRO A 339 34.92 5.06 0.01
CA PRO A 339 35.45 6.36 0.33
C PRO A 339 34.40 6.99 1.23
N LYS A 340 34.76 7.28 2.49
CA LYS A 340 34.09 8.37 3.20
C LYS A 340 34.03 9.45 2.15
N ALA A 341 32.83 9.86 1.73
CA ALA A 341 32.70 10.94 0.79
C ALA A 341 33.69 12.00 1.25
N GLU A 342 34.76 12.20 0.47
CA GLU A 342 35.71 13.26 0.75
C GLU A 342 34.83 14.49 0.91
N PRO A 343 34.93 15.21 2.04
CA PRO A 343 34.08 16.35 2.27
C PRO A 343 34.33 17.30 1.11
N SER A 344 33.45 17.24 0.10
CA SER A 344 33.50 18.23 -0.94
C SER A 344 33.08 19.49 -0.20
N ASP A 345 33.86 20.56 -0.35
CA ASP A 345 33.61 21.85 0.30
C ASP A 345 32.27 22.49 -0.17
N GLN A 346 31.43 21.72 -0.87
CA GLN A 346 30.11 22.08 -1.38
C GLN A 346 29.03 20.99 -1.12
N VAL A 347 29.26 20.00 -0.25
CA VAL A 347 28.15 19.17 0.24
C VAL A 347 27.23 20.06 1.06
N ASN A 348 26.01 20.30 0.56
CA ASN A 348 24.92 20.81 1.37
C ASN A 348 24.80 19.92 2.62
N THR A 349 25.33 20.38 3.75
CA THR A 349 25.55 19.63 5.00
C THR A 349 24.27 19.16 5.70
N THR A 350 23.12 19.30 5.05
CA THR A 350 21.79 19.01 5.58
C THR A 350 21.25 17.64 5.21
N LYS A 351 21.79 16.95 4.19
CA LYS A 351 21.32 15.60 3.82
C LYS A 351 22.34 14.52 4.19
N PRO A 352 21.98 13.55 5.05
CA PRO A 352 22.86 12.43 5.38
C PRO A 352 23.26 11.63 4.12
N ALA A 353 24.50 11.13 4.06
CA ALA A 353 25.00 10.34 2.92
C ALA A 353 24.17 9.09 2.58
N TRP A 354 23.40 8.55 3.54
CA TRP A 354 22.49 7.44 3.27
C TRP A 354 21.31 7.85 2.39
N LEU A 355 20.88 9.13 2.40
CA LEU A 355 19.79 9.65 1.59
C LEU A 355 20.14 9.64 0.09
N GLU A 356 21.42 9.82 -0.24
CA GLU A 356 21.94 9.76 -1.61
C GLU A 356 21.97 8.32 -2.16
N THR A 357 22.06 7.31 -1.29
CA THR A 357 22.14 5.90 -1.69
C THR A 357 20.79 5.18 -1.72
N LEU A 358 19.73 5.76 -1.12
CA LEU A 358 18.36 5.22 -1.15
C LEU A 358 17.78 5.06 -2.57
N GLY A 359 18.30 5.82 -3.54
CA GLY A 359 17.82 5.84 -4.92
C GLY A 359 18.50 4.85 -5.84
N MET A 360 19.61 4.23 -5.45
CA MET A 360 20.31 3.29 -6.34
C MET A 360 19.52 1.98 -6.46
N TRP A 361 19.34 1.54 -7.69
CA TRP A 361 18.64 0.30 -8.01
C TRP A 361 19.51 -0.64 -8.82
N GLU A 362 19.42 -1.88 -8.38
CA GLU A 362 19.77 -3.04 -9.18
C GLU A 362 18.54 -3.95 -9.22
N PRO A 363 18.31 -4.68 -10.32
CA PRO A 363 17.31 -5.75 -10.33
C PRO A 363 17.53 -6.67 -9.12
N PRO A 364 16.48 -7.02 -8.36
CA PRO A 364 16.62 -7.79 -7.14
C PRO A 364 17.24 -9.14 -7.47
N THR A 365 18.33 -9.46 -6.78
CA THR A 365 18.97 -10.78 -6.87
C THR A 365 17.97 -11.88 -6.54
N ARG A 366 18.27 -13.13 -6.93
CA ARG A 366 17.42 -14.27 -6.52
C ARG A 366 17.32 -14.37 -4.99
N SER A 367 18.42 -14.15 -4.28
CA SER A 367 18.46 -14.15 -2.81
C SER A 367 17.50 -13.10 -2.23
N ARG A 368 17.47 -11.91 -2.83
CA ARG A 368 16.59 -10.83 -2.43
C ARG A 368 15.11 -11.17 -2.61
N GLN A 369 14.76 -11.73 -3.77
CA GLN A 369 13.42 -12.22 -4.05
C GLN A 369 13.02 -13.32 -3.06
N ASP A 370 13.94 -14.26 -2.79
CA ASP A 370 13.72 -15.34 -1.84
C ASP A 370 13.46 -14.83 -0.41
N TRP A 371 14.20 -13.80 0.01
CA TRP A 371 13.97 -13.11 1.27
C TRP A 371 12.60 -12.43 1.31
N TRP A 372 12.22 -11.70 0.25
CA TRP A 372 10.89 -11.07 0.15
C TRP A 372 9.77 -12.11 0.23
N GLU A 373 9.90 -13.21 -0.51
CA GLU A 373 8.92 -14.29 -0.50
C GLU A 373 8.68 -14.82 0.92
N ARG A 374 9.73 -15.07 1.71
CA ARG A 374 9.59 -15.51 3.11
C ARG A 374 8.98 -14.43 4.01
N ARG A 375 9.44 -13.18 3.90
CA ARG A 375 8.95 -12.09 4.75
C ARG A 375 7.48 -11.78 4.54
N ILE A 376 7.00 -11.85 3.30
CA ILE A 376 5.58 -11.64 2.98
C ILE A 376 4.72 -12.78 3.54
N GLN A 377 5.19 -14.04 3.42
CA GLN A 377 4.52 -15.19 4.04
C GLN A 377 4.40 -15.01 5.55
N SER A 378 5.52 -14.73 6.23
CA SER A 378 5.57 -14.49 7.67
C SER A 378 4.62 -13.38 8.09
N PHE A 379 4.71 -12.22 7.45
CA PHE A 379 3.92 -11.05 7.82
C PHE A 379 2.41 -11.27 7.64
N VAL A 380 1.98 -11.78 6.48
CA VAL A 380 0.56 -12.03 6.23
C VAL A 380 0.01 -13.09 7.18
N ARG A 381 0.79 -14.13 7.50
CA ARG A 381 0.39 -15.15 8.49
C ARG A 381 0.29 -14.59 9.90
N HIS A 382 1.22 -13.73 10.31
CA HIS A 382 1.19 -13.03 11.60
C HIS A 382 -0.09 -12.21 11.77
N VAL A 383 -0.40 -11.36 10.78
CA VAL A 383 -1.65 -10.58 10.77
C VAL A 383 -2.88 -11.49 10.78
N ALA A 384 -2.84 -12.58 10.01
CA ALA A 384 -3.95 -13.51 9.92
C ALA A 384 -4.21 -14.30 11.20
N ASP A 385 -3.19 -14.48 12.05
CA ASP A 385 -3.31 -15.09 13.37
C ASP A 385 -3.94 -14.14 14.41
N GLY A 386 -3.95 -12.83 14.13
CA GLY A 386 -4.63 -11.83 14.93
C GLY A 386 -6.13 -12.14 15.13
N TRP A 387 -6.62 -11.81 16.33
CA TRP A 387 -8.04 -11.86 16.70
C TRP A 387 -8.75 -13.21 16.48
N GLY A 388 -8.05 -14.33 16.67
CA GLY A 388 -8.65 -15.66 16.57
C GLY A 388 -8.73 -16.20 15.14
N GLY A 389 -8.00 -15.62 14.19
CA GLY A 389 -7.87 -16.20 12.86
C GLY A 389 -9.15 -16.10 12.04
N ALA A 390 -9.54 -17.21 11.43
CA ALA A 390 -10.69 -17.32 10.54
C ALA A 390 -12.00 -16.87 11.20
N GLU A 391 -12.11 -17.01 12.52
CA GLU A 391 -13.30 -16.65 13.30
C GLU A 391 -13.47 -15.14 13.51
N SER A 392 -12.41 -14.35 13.30
CA SER A 392 -12.44 -12.89 13.42
C SER A 392 -13.44 -12.22 12.47
N GLY A 393 -13.70 -12.83 11.31
CA GLY A 393 -14.45 -12.20 10.22
C GLY A 393 -13.72 -11.03 9.52
N THR A 394 -12.50 -10.68 9.94
CA THR A 394 -11.69 -9.62 9.34
C THR A 394 -11.30 -9.97 7.91
N SER A 395 -11.60 -9.07 6.98
CA SER A 395 -11.05 -9.09 5.63
C SER A 395 -9.63 -8.53 5.59
N ILE A 396 -8.70 -9.22 4.93
CA ILE A 396 -7.30 -8.81 4.81
C ILE A 396 -7.02 -8.48 3.36
N PHE A 397 -6.77 -7.21 3.05
CA PHE A 397 -6.53 -6.76 1.69
C PHE A 397 -5.05 -6.41 1.51
N TRP A 398 -4.39 -7.10 0.60
CA TRP A 398 -3.07 -6.69 0.13
C TRP A 398 -3.21 -5.61 -0.93
N ARG A 399 -2.86 -4.37 -0.59
CA ARG A 399 -2.83 -3.24 -1.50
C ARG A 399 -1.53 -3.24 -2.30
N THR A 400 -1.66 -3.28 -3.62
CA THR A 400 -0.54 -3.10 -4.54
C THR A 400 -0.01 -1.66 -4.54
N LEU A 401 1.29 -1.49 -4.76
CA LEU A 401 1.89 -0.15 -4.84
C LEU A 401 1.56 0.54 -6.17
N HIS A 402 1.24 1.83 -6.16
CA HIS A 402 0.97 2.62 -7.38
C HIS A 402 2.25 3.21 -7.97
N MET A 403 2.41 3.20 -9.29
CA MET A 403 3.69 3.54 -9.93
C MET A 403 4.11 5.00 -9.73
N ALA A 404 5.16 5.21 -8.92
CA ALA A 404 5.77 6.52 -8.71
C ALA A 404 6.80 6.83 -9.81
N THR A 405 6.54 7.84 -10.66
CA THR A 405 7.40 8.16 -11.81
C THR A 405 8.43 9.27 -11.57
N THR A 406 8.33 10.00 -10.45
CA THR A 406 9.04 11.29 -10.28
C THR A 406 9.86 11.42 -8.99
N ILE A 407 9.90 10.41 -8.10
CA ILE A 407 10.71 10.51 -6.87
C ILE A 407 12.11 9.97 -7.11
N GLY A 408 13.03 10.91 -7.36
CA GLY A 408 14.45 10.65 -7.55
C GLY A 408 14.74 9.66 -8.67
N ASP A 409 15.90 9.03 -8.60
CA ASP A 409 16.30 7.95 -9.51
C ASP A 409 15.62 6.61 -9.19
N TRP A 410 14.48 6.59 -8.45
CA TRP A 410 13.78 5.33 -8.15
C TRP A 410 13.26 4.75 -9.46
N PRO A 411 13.81 3.62 -9.93
CA PRO A 411 13.33 3.09 -11.18
C PRO A 411 12.01 2.38 -10.93
N LEU A 412 11.04 2.72 -11.76
CA LEU A 412 9.73 2.08 -11.87
C LEU A 412 9.80 0.56 -11.85
N ASN A 413 10.87 0.00 -12.42
CA ASN A 413 11.11 -1.45 -12.45
C ASN A 413 11.23 -2.05 -11.04
N LYS A 414 11.89 -1.35 -10.10
CA LYS A 414 12.07 -1.79 -8.71
C LYS A 414 10.73 -2.01 -8.02
N GLN A 415 9.85 -1.04 -8.19
CA GLN A 415 8.51 -1.08 -7.63
C GLN A 415 7.69 -2.21 -8.25
N TYR A 416 7.74 -2.34 -9.58
CA TYR A 416 7.07 -3.43 -10.30
C TYR A 416 7.51 -4.80 -9.78
N GLU A 417 8.82 -5.03 -9.70
CA GLU A 417 9.38 -6.31 -9.27
C GLU A 417 9.01 -6.66 -7.83
N GLN A 418 9.06 -5.68 -6.92
CA GLN A 418 8.62 -5.87 -5.53
C GLN A 418 7.14 -6.22 -5.45
N ASP A 419 6.29 -5.50 -6.18
CA ASP A 419 4.84 -5.71 -6.16
C ASP A 419 4.44 -7.06 -6.79
N GLU A 420 5.09 -7.47 -7.87
CA GLU A 420 4.87 -8.77 -8.51
C GLU A 420 5.25 -9.95 -7.59
N VAL A 421 6.38 -9.85 -6.87
CA VAL A 421 6.76 -10.87 -5.88
C VAL A 421 5.71 -10.93 -4.78
N ALA A 422 5.30 -9.77 -4.25
CA ALA A 422 4.31 -9.70 -3.19
C ALA A 422 2.95 -10.27 -3.59
N ARG A 423 2.45 -9.84 -4.75
CA ARG A 423 1.21 -10.31 -5.33
C ARG A 423 1.21 -11.83 -5.48
N ARG A 424 2.27 -12.39 -6.07
CA ARG A 424 2.40 -13.83 -6.28
C ARG A 424 2.33 -14.61 -4.96
N VAL A 425 3.03 -14.15 -3.93
CA VAL A 425 3.03 -14.79 -2.61
C VAL A 425 1.63 -14.74 -1.99
N VAL A 426 0.96 -13.59 -2.05
CA VAL A 426 -0.40 -13.40 -1.54
C VAL A 426 -1.39 -14.30 -2.27
N GLU A 427 -1.33 -14.40 -3.59
CA GLU A 427 -2.17 -15.29 -4.40
C GLU A 427 -1.93 -16.78 -4.07
N LEU A 428 -0.67 -17.16 -3.79
CA LEU A 428 -0.33 -18.50 -3.34
C LEU A 428 -0.89 -18.81 -1.94
N LEU A 429 -0.82 -17.85 -1.00
CA LEU A 429 -1.41 -18.00 0.34
C LEU A 429 -2.93 -18.12 0.28
N GLN A 430 -3.58 -17.37 -0.62
CA GLN A 430 -5.02 -17.54 -0.88
C GLN A 430 -5.33 -18.92 -1.44
N ALA A 431 -4.52 -19.41 -2.40
CA ALA A 431 -4.71 -20.71 -3.01
C ALA A 431 -4.47 -21.86 -2.02
N GLU A 432 -3.45 -21.75 -1.15
CA GLU A 432 -3.21 -22.65 -0.02
C GLU A 432 -4.43 -22.70 0.90
N GLY A 433 -4.95 -21.52 1.26
CA GLY A 433 -6.16 -21.38 2.07
C GLY A 433 -7.38 -22.06 1.47
N ARG A 434 -7.65 -21.86 0.17
CA ARG A 434 -8.76 -22.51 -0.54
C ARG A 434 -8.58 -24.02 -0.62
N ALA A 435 -7.37 -24.49 -0.92
CA ALA A 435 -7.09 -25.92 -0.97
C ALA A 435 -7.29 -26.59 0.39
N ALA A 436 -7.02 -25.90 1.50
CA ALA A 436 -7.24 -26.43 2.83
C ALA A 436 -8.73 -26.67 3.16
N GLU A 437 -9.67 -25.98 2.51
CA GLU A 437 -11.12 -26.13 2.76
C GLU A 437 -11.62 -27.57 2.50
N HIS A 438 -11.01 -28.28 1.54
CA HIS A 438 -11.39 -29.65 1.18
C HIS A 438 -10.19 -30.61 1.23
N SER A 439 -10.34 -31.76 1.91
CA SER A 439 -9.23 -32.71 2.10
C SER A 439 -8.64 -33.26 0.78
N SER A 440 -9.47 -33.42 -0.26
CA SER A 440 -9.02 -33.81 -1.60
C SER A 440 -8.10 -32.78 -2.24
N ASP A 441 -8.44 -31.51 -2.04
CA ASP A 441 -7.80 -30.36 -2.67
C ASP A 441 -6.50 -30.05 -1.95
N TRP A 442 -6.50 -30.16 -0.63
CA TRP A 442 -5.29 -30.12 0.20
C TRP A 442 -4.29 -31.20 -0.20
N THR A 443 -4.76 -32.44 -0.37
CA THR A 443 -3.90 -33.54 -0.82
C THR A 443 -3.30 -33.25 -2.19
N ARG A 444 -4.09 -32.69 -3.11
CA ARG A 444 -3.63 -32.27 -4.44
C ARG A 444 -2.63 -31.11 -4.37
N TRP A 445 -2.87 -30.11 -3.52
CA TRP A 445 -1.98 -28.98 -3.27
C TRP A 445 -0.61 -29.46 -2.80
N GLN A 446 -0.58 -30.30 -1.77
CA GLN A 446 0.64 -30.87 -1.21
C GLN A 446 1.42 -31.72 -2.23
N ARG A 447 0.72 -32.49 -3.07
CA ARG A 447 1.36 -33.35 -4.07
C ARG A 447 1.84 -32.59 -5.32
N ASP A 448 1.01 -31.69 -5.85
CA ASP A 448 1.18 -31.15 -7.20
C ASP A 448 1.72 -29.71 -7.22
N VAL A 449 1.47 -28.93 -6.16
CA VAL A 449 1.80 -27.50 -6.08
C VAL A 449 3.03 -27.26 -5.20
N VAL A 450 3.00 -27.69 -3.94
CA VAL A 450 4.09 -27.43 -2.96
C VAL A 450 5.48 -27.79 -3.49
N PRO A 451 5.71 -28.95 -4.14
CA PRO A 451 7.04 -29.31 -4.65
C PRO A 451 7.59 -28.36 -5.73
N ARG A 452 6.76 -27.48 -6.30
CA ARG A 452 7.11 -26.52 -7.35
C ARG A 452 7.28 -25.09 -6.86
N LEU A 453 6.88 -24.79 -5.61
CA LEU A 453 6.93 -23.42 -5.08
C LEU A 453 8.34 -22.97 -4.73
N GLY A 454 9.31 -23.90 -4.70
CA GLY A 454 10.71 -23.61 -4.42
C GLY A 454 11.03 -23.67 -2.91
N PRO A 455 12.30 -23.46 -2.53
CA PRO A 455 12.78 -23.63 -1.16
C PRO A 455 12.37 -22.49 -0.21
N THR A 456 11.74 -21.43 -0.72
CA THR A 456 11.26 -20.27 0.03
C THR A 456 9.85 -20.43 0.55
N TRP A 457 9.10 -21.39 0.01
CA TRP A 457 7.74 -21.67 0.48
C TRP A 457 7.79 -22.39 1.82
N GLU A 458 7.27 -21.73 2.85
CA GLU A 458 7.13 -22.28 4.18
C GLU A 458 5.78 -22.98 4.24
N GLY A 459 5.75 -24.29 3.97
CA GLY A 459 4.52 -25.07 4.09
C GLY A 459 3.95 -25.03 5.50
N ALA A 460 2.62 -25.06 5.62
CA ALA A 460 1.93 -25.14 6.89
C ALA A 460 1.05 -26.39 6.94
N GLU A 461 0.71 -26.85 8.15
CA GLU A 461 -0.24 -27.94 8.33
C GLU A 461 -1.66 -27.50 7.98
N ARG A 462 -2.50 -28.44 7.50
CA ARG A 462 -3.86 -28.12 7.02
C ARG A 462 -4.68 -27.38 8.08
N GLU A 463 -4.58 -27.83 9.32
CA GLU A 463 -5.32 -27.25 10.46
C GLU A 463 -4.90 -25.80 10.71
N GLU A 464 -3.61 -25.51 10.61
CA GLU A 464 -3.08 -24.16 10.77
C GLU A 464 -3.56 -23.22 9.65
N VAL A 465 -3.58 -23.72 8.40
CA VAL A 465 -4.11 -22.98 7.26
C VAL A 465 -5.61 -22.70 7.41
N LEU A 466 -6.38 -23.71 7.85
CA LEU A 466 -7.81 -23.55 8.13
C LEU A 466 -8.06 -22.54 9.24
N ARG A 467 -7.28 -22.60 10.33
CA ARG A 467 -7.37 -21.66 11.45
C ARG A 467 -7.15 -20.22 11.00
N ARG A 468 -6.26 -19.97 10.03
CA ARG A 468 -6.07 -18.62 9.47
C ARG A 468 -7.16 -18.20 8.49
N GLY A 469 -7.70 -19.14 7.71
CA GLY A 469 -8.81 -18.87 6.78
C GLY A 469 -8.46 -17.92 5.63
N LEU A 470 -7.19 -17.87 5.21
CA LEU A 470 -6.71 -16.94 4.18
C LEU A 470 -7.41 -17.12 2.82
N GLY A 471 -7.91 -18.31 2.51
CA GLY A 471 -8.63 -18.57 1.25
C GLY A 471 -9.91 -17.74 1.09
N ARG A 472 -10.52 -17.32 2.20
CA ARG A 472 -11.73 -16.49 2.25
C ARG A 472 -11.41 -15.04 2.59
N ARG A 473 -10.51 -14.83 3.56
CA ARG A 473 -10.20 -13.51 4.15
C ARG A 473 -9.22 -12.67 3.33
N LEU A 474 -8.24 -13.30 2.68
CA LEU A 474 -7.17 -12.58 1.99
C LEU A 474 -7.61 -12.21 0.57
N LYS A 475 -7.51 -10.94 0.18
CA LYS A 475 -7.78 -10.43 -1.17
C LYS A 475 -6.62 -9.56 -1.64
N VAL A 476 -6.47 -9.40 -2.96
CA VAL A 476 -5.55 -8.44 -3.56
C VAL A 476 -6.37 -7.24 -4.04
N LEU A 477 -5.98 -6.05 -3.60
CA LEU A 477 -6.54 -4.79 -4.08
C LEU A 477 -5.57 -4.21 -5.12
N ASP A 478 -5.89 -4.44 -6.40
CA ASP A 478 -5.05 -4.13 -7.57
C ASP A 478 -5.04 -2.64 -7.96
N TRP A 479 -5.06 -1.77 -6.96
CA TRP A 479 -4.98 -0.33 -7.11
C TRP A 479 -3.85 0.12 -8.05
N GLY A 480 -2.63 -0.35 -7.79
CA GLY A 480 -1.44 0.11 -8.49
C GLY A 480 -1.48 -0.16 -10.00
N LYS A 481 -2.07 -1.30 -10.37
CA LYS A 481 -2.26 -1.71 -11.76
C LYS A 481 -3.25 -0.83 -12.52
N LEU A 482 -4.32 -0.40 -11.87
CA LEU A 482 -5.33 0.47 -12.51
C LEU A 482 -4.77 1.87 -12.80
N PHE A 483 -3.84 2.32 -11.96
CA PHE A 483 -3.16 3.61 -12.09
C PHE A 483 -1.94 3.56 -13.02
N TYR A 484 -1.59 2.38 -13.54
CA TYR A 484 -0.46 2.24 -14.44
C TYR A 484 -0.64 3.12 -15.69
N GLY A 485 0.33 4.00 -15.95
CA GLY A 485 0.29 4.97 -17.05
C GLY A 485 -0.58 6.21 -16.78
N GLN A 486 -1.26 6.27 -15.64
CA GLN A 486 -2.07 7.41 -15.21
C GLN A 486 -1.52 8.07 -13.93
N SER A 487 -0.50 7.47 -13.31
CA SER A 487 0.04 7.87 -12.02
C SER A 487 0.76 9.22 -12.01
N VAL A 488 1.42 9.60 -13.11
CA VAL A 488 2.23 10.85 -13.20
C VAL A 488 1.39 12.11 -13.03
N LYS A 489 0.12 12.06 -13.41
CA LYS A 489 -0.69 13.28 -13.54
C LYS A 489 -1.35 13.73 -12.24
N PHE A 490 -1.25 12.92 -11.18
CA PHE A 490 -2.21 12.93 -10.07
C PHE A 490 -1.58 12.53 -8.72
N SER A 491 -0.30 12.84 -8.54
CA SER A 491 0.47 12.62 -7.31
C SER A 491 1.16 13.92 -6.87
N LYS A 492 1.07 14.26 -5.59
CA LYS A 492 1.61 15.51 -5.02
C LYS A 492 3.13 15.61 -5.17
N ASP A 493 3.82 14.51 -4.92
CA ASP A 493 5.28 14.45 -4.99
C ASP A 493 5.81 13.23 -5.75
N GLY A 494 4.93 12.41 -6.33
CA GLY A 494 5.28 11.18 -7.04
C GLY A 494 4.99 9.89 -6.27
N VAL A 495 4.94 9.94 -4.93
CA VAL A 495 4.61 8.79 -4.06
C VAL A 495 3.32 9.05 -3.32
N HIS A 496 3.06 10.29 -2.91
CA HIS A 496 1.82 10.61 -2.24
C HIS A 496 0.76 10.91 -3.30
N PRO A 497 -0.38 10.19 -3.25
CA PRO A 497 -1.49 10.44 -4.15
C PRO A 497 -1.97 11.88 -3.92
N ASP A 498 -2.28 12.59 -4.99
CA ASP A 498 -3.08 13.80 -4.82
C ASP A 498 -4.44 13.39 -4.23
N PRO A 499 -5.05 14.28 -3.42
CA PRO A 499 -6.43 14.09 -2.98
C PRO A 499 -7.36 13.73 -4.15
N TYR A 500 -7.02 14.19 -5.36
CA TYR A 500 -7.73 13.84 -6.58
C TYR A 500 -6.80 13.66 -7.76
N PRO A 501 -7.15 12.76 -8.67
CA PRO A 501 -8.14 11.67 -8.60
C PRO A 501 -7.64 10.40 -7.90
N GLY A 502 -6.36 10.35 -7.50
CA GLY A 502 -5.73 9.17 -6.92
C GLY A 502 -6.38 8.72 -5.61
N CYS A 503 -6.66 9.59 -4.65
CA CYS A 503 -7.37 9.14 -3.46
C CYS A 503 -8.81 8.70 -3.75
N TRP A 504 -9.50 9.35 -4.69
CA TRP A 504 -10.90 9.06 -4.99
C TRP A 504 -11.12 7.61 -5.45
N VAL A 505 -10.45 7.16 -6.52
CA VAL A 505 -10.71 5.81 -7.03
C VAL A 505 -10.31 4.75 -6.00
N TYR A 506 -9.30 5.03 -5.18
CA TYR A 506 -8.79 4.05 -4.22
C TYR A 506 -9.87 3.76 -3.18
N TRP A 507 -10.48 4.82 -2.68
CA TRP A 507 -11.60 4.70 -1.75
C TRP A 507 -12.83 4.09 -2.40
N GLN A 508 -13.16 4.41 -3.66
CA GLN A 508 -14.27 3.75 -4.35
C GLN A 508 -14.06 2.23 -4.47
N MET A 509 -12.84 1.81 -4.81
CA MET A 509 -12.45 0.40 -4.86
C MET A 509 -12.54 -0.28 -3.50
N LEU A 510 -11.98 0.36 -2.47
CA LEU A 510 -11.96 -0.19 -1.13
C LEU A 510 -13.39 -0.33 -0.56
N LEU A 511 -14.23 0.68 -0.76
CA LEU A 511 -15.63 0.67 -0.35
C LEU A 511 -16.43 -0.40 -1.09
N ASP A 512 -16.22 -0.57 -2.40
CA ASP A 512 -16.87 -1.67 -3.14
C ASP A 512 -16.45 -3.04 -2.63
N ALA A 513 -15.15 -3.22 -2.39
CA ALA A 513 -14.62 -4.47 -1.87
C ALA A 513 -15.10 -4.76 -0.43
N LEU A 514 -15.25 -3.73 0.41
CA LEU A 514 -15.86 -3.84 1.73
C LEU A 514 -17.34 -4.23 1.63
N ARG A 515 -18.12 -3.57 0.78
CA ARG A 515 -19.54 -3.90 0.56
C ARG A 515 -19.69 -5.36 0.16
N ARG A 516 -18.97 -5.81 -0.86
CA ARG A 516 -19.01 -7.22 -1.31
C ARG A 516 -18.68 -8.19 -0.19
N HIS A 517 -17.65 -7.89 0.61
CA HIS A 517 -17.30 -8.72 1.78
C HIS A 517 -18.44 -8.78 2.80
N VAL A 518 -19.09 -7.64 3.09
CA VAL A 518 -20.22 -7.59 4.02
C VAL A 518 -21.42 -8.37 3.49
N GLU A 519 -21.71 -8.27 2.19
CA GLU A 519 -22.81 -8.98 1.54
C GLU A 519 -22.54 -10.49 1.38
N GLU A 520 -21.29 -10.90 1.18
CA GLU A 520 -20.92 -12.33 1.14
C GLU A 520 -20.98 -13.00 2.53
N ALA A 521 -20.88 -12.21 3.60
CA ALA A 521 -20.86 -12.70 4.98
C ALA A 521 -22.24 -12.72 5.66
N GLY A 522 -23.22 -11.98 5.14
CA GLY A 522 -24.60 -11.93 5.64
C GLY A 522 -25.50 -12.90 4.91
#